data_AF-A0A4U8VRZ8-F1
#
_entry.id   AF-A0A4U8VRZ8-F1
#
_cell.length_a   1.000
_cell.length_b   1.000
_cell.length_c   1.000
_cell.angle_alpha   90.00
_cell.angle_beta   90.00
_cell.angle_gamma   90.00
#
_symmetry.space_group_name_H-M   'P 1'
#
loop_
_entity.id
_entity.type
_entity.pdbx_description
1 polymer ?
#
loop_
_entity_poly.entity_id
_entity_poly.type
_entity_poly.pdbx_seq_one_letter_code
_entity_poly.pdbx_strand_id
1 'polypeptide(L)'
;MAGVDDTPDGLSPAERDQYLDRYVPDKLRAGEIPRTPFGWRETAGFWRAQHLQGKTLEKGMDVVFGLTRAGWEREVPRPVGLQGGKSIRVDFYLGRGLSPSGRVENSEAKSGTLKDRDVEQLRGYHKLLRAGEVVRLYTRAERDNEMSKQGRALLARLKKEFPNHFLHKPMNERVYQRIMEAGARTMEKEHQQELKANLAKIPQREPPSLSVERISRDYVAHVARERAEGREVGIEQLRFMHQTLREMSAAQTKAERDLAIEDRKGLGLRFHAAHDLEQAHELRLRQQHADRAKQVDALTRELISREHALLDREASHTAERIARQERDKAIDLDNARESFLGLSYSLGKIQAVEQNMHNETARELPAAQAQAFVQETESVQRERDRPVVEKIGAIGATVEREAARREHQRLLKAAREQTIVRLTPILGAKEAQARAATQWVAPPRGAEIGRDPQQILRDRDRAARERAAQAKQLEAQQIQARIERGMAPEVAELAVFHQRNRPRDPPSHTSSHEERYRAFAEREVDAARRRLIEQGISPEIAQRAAEGRRPDSPKPMPRLERTDDDTGRDRERERGLSRGL
;
A
#
# COMPACT_ATOMS: atom_id res chain seq x y z
N MET A 1 49.72 18.86 -10.58
CA MET A 1 49.12 17.52 -10.64
C MET A 1 48.71 17.14 -9.22
N ALA A 2 47.42 17.21 -8.94
CA ALA A 2 46.81 16.78 -7.67
C ALA A 2 45.72 15.78 -8.05
N GLY A 3 45.99 14.49 -7.79
CA GLY A 3 45.07 13.36 -8.00
C GLY A 3 43.81 13.53 -7.17
N VAL A 4 42.63 13.13 -7.65
CA VAL A 4 42.06 11.80 -7.40
C VAL A 4 42.11 11.54 -5.89
N ASP A 5 40.98 11.77 -5.19
CA ASP A 5 40.57 11.10 -3.95
C ASP A 5 39.71 12.04 -3.08
N ASP A 6 38.38 11.90 -3.20
CA ASP A 6 37.43 12.34 -2.18
C ASP A 6 36.48 11.17 -1.85
N THR A 7 37.05 9.97 -1.67
CA THR A 7 36.43 8.86 -0.96
C THR A 7 37.46 8.14 -0.08
N PRO A 8 37.07 7.64 1.11
CA PRO A 8 37.98 6.94 2.03
C PRO A 8 38.67 5.68 1.48
N ASP A 9 38.18 5.16 0.37
CA ASP A 9 38.64 3.89 -0.23
C ASP A 9 39.74 4.08 -1.30
N GLY A 10 40.05 5.32 -1.69
CA GLY A 10 41.14 5.63 -2.63
C GLY A 10 42.46 6.04 -1.98
N LEU A 11 42.43 6.41 -0.69
CA LEU A 11 43.58 6.93 0.04
C LEU A 11 44.70 5.89 0.18
N SER A 12 45.95 6.31 -0.03
CA SER A 12 47.11 5.47 0.33
C SER A 12 47.09 5.14 1.83
N PRO A 13 47.71 4.04 2.30
CA PRO A 13 47.67 3.66 3.72
C PRO A 13 48.08 4.79 4.69
N ALA A 14 49.02 5.65 4.30
CA ALA A 14 49.45 6.81 5.10
C ALA A 14 48.44 7.97 5.08
N GLU A 15 47.80 8.24 3.94
CA GLU A 15 46.76 9.28 3.83
C GLU A 15 45.45 8.82 4.48
N ARG A 16 45.18 7.50 4.45
CA ARG A 16 44.07 6.87 5.15
C ARG A 16 44.24 6.98 6.66
N ASP A 17 45.42 6.72 7.20
CA ASP A 17 45.76 6.93 8.62
C ASP A 17 45.63 8.43 8.99
N GLN A 18 46.07 9.34 8.12
CA GLN A 18 45.92 10.78 8.33
C GLN A 18 44.45 11.25 8.27
N TYR A 19 43.61 10.63 7.44
CA TYR A 19 42.21 11.00 7.28
C TYR A 19 41.29 10.31 8.31
N LEU A 20 41.44 8.99 8.52
CA LEU A 20 40.61 8.18 9.41
C LEU A 20 41.09 8.15 10.87
N ASP A 21 42.39 8.27 11.12
CA ASP A 21 42.97 8.14 12.47
C ASP A 21 43.45 9.48 13.08
N ARG A 22 43.62 10.53 12.25
CA ARG A 22 43.94 11.89 12.72
C ARG A 22 42.85 12.93 12.42
N TYR A 23 42.46 13.14 11.16
CA TYR A 23 41.53 14.21 10.78
C TYR A 23 40.08 13.96 11.24
N VAL A 24 39.51 12.79 10.92
CA VAL A 24 38.16 12.41 11.34
C VAL A 24 38.05 12.28 12.87
N PRO A 25 39.00 11.67 13.61
CA PRO A 25 38.95 11.58 15.07
C PRO A 25 39.12 12.92 15.78
N ASP A 26 39.91 13.85 15.26
CA ASP A 26 40.03 15.20 15.82
C ASP A 26 38.76 16.02 15.59
N LYS A 27 38.13 15.90 14.42
CA LYS A 27 36.83 16.52 14.11
C LYS A 27 35.66 15.87 14.87
N LEU A 28 35.71 14.54 15.10
CA LEU A 28 34.79 13.80 15.97
C LEU A 28 34.98 14.14 17.46
N ARG A 29 36.22 14.43 17.90
CA ARG A 29 36.54 14.94 19.24
C ARG A 29 36.06 16.39 19.44
N ALA A 30 36.17 17.21 18.40
CA ALA A 30 35.65 18.58 18.38
C ALA A 30 34.12 18.66 18.20
N GLY A 31 33.44 17.54 17.97
CA GLY A 31 31.98 17.49 17.75
C GLY A 31 31.53 18.10 16.41
N GLU A 32 32.45 18.32 15.48
CA GLU A 32 32.19 18.93 14.16
C GLU A 32 31.69 17.92 13.12
N ILE A 33 31.82 16.62 13.41
CA ILE A 33 31.33 15.50 12.60
C ILE A 33 30.38 14.64 13.46
N PRO A 34 29.18 14.29 12.98
CA PRO A 34 28.30 13.39 13.72
C PRO A 34 28.84 11.95 13.74
N ARG A 35 28.66 11.27 14.88
CA ARG A 35 29.13 9.90 15.12
C ARG A 35 28.28 8.81 14.44
N THR A 36 27.14 9.17 13.86
CA THR A 36 26.19 8.21 13.27
C THR A 36 26.22 8.27 11.73
N PRO A 37 26.03 7.14 11.02
CA PRO A 37 25.94 7.13 9.56
C PRO A 37 24.84 8.06 9.01
N PHE A 38 23.72 8.18 9.72
CA PHE A 38 22.64 9.10 9.39
C PHE A 38 23.07 10.57 9.55
N GLY A 39 23.69 10.93 10.68
CA GLY A 39 24.20 12.29 10.89
C GLY A 39 25.31 12.66 9.90
N TRP A 40 26.16 11.70 9.51
CA TRP A 40 27.15 11.89 8.45
C TRP A 40 26.49 12.20 7.11
N ARG A 41 25.46 11.44 6.71
CA ARG A 41 24.73 11.67 5.46
C ARG A 41 24.09 13.06 5.42
N GLU A 42 23.46 13.48 6.51
CA GLU A 42 22.84 14.80 6.64
C GLU A 42 23.88 15.94 6.57
N THR A 43 25.00 15.78 7.28
CA THR A 43 26.07 16.79 7.34
C THR A 43 26.80 16.91 5.99
N ALA A 44 27.09 15.79 5.34
CA ALA A 44 27.65 15.77 3.99
C ALA A 44 26.69 16.42 2.97
N GLY A 45 25.38 16.13 3.10
CA GLY A 45 24.34 16.79 2.30
C GLY A 45 24.34 18.31 2.49
N PHE A 46 24.41 18.77 3.74
CA PHE A 46 24.48 20.19 4.08
C PHE A 46 25.74 20.87 3.54
N TRP A 47 26.92 20.28 3.70
CA TRP A 47 28.16 20.82 3.16
C TRP A 47 28.15 20.87 1.63
N ARG A 48 27.63 19.83 0.98
CA ARG A 48 27.45 19.80 -0.48
C ARG A 48 26.53 20.93 -0.93
N ALA A 49 25.40 21.12 -0.26
CA ALA A 49 24.46 22.20 -0.58
C ALA A 49 25.13 23.58 -0.45
N GLN A 50 25.89 23.82 0.62
CA GLN A 50 26.63 25.08 0.78
C GLN A 50 27.71 25.29 -0.29
N HIS A 51 28.45 24.24 -0.64
CA HIS A 51 29.47 24.28 -1.68
C HIS A 51 28.83 24.60 -3.05
N LEU A 52 27.78 23.88 -3.42
CA LEU A 52 27.05 24.08 -4.67
C LEU A 52 26.43 25.49 -4.72
N GLN A 53 25.89 25.99 -3.61
CA GLN A 53 25.35 27.34 -3.54
C GLN A 53 26.43 28.40 -3.77
N GLY A 54 27.63 28.23 -3.20
CA GLY A 54 28.78 29.10 -3.45
C GLY A 54 29.21 29.08 -4.91
N LYS A 55 29.39 27.89 -5.49
CA LYS A 55 29.74 27.74 -6.92
C LYS A 55 28.69 28.28 -7.87
N THR A 56 27.42 28.12 -7.53
CA THR A 56 26.30 28.69 -8.26
C THR A 56 26.38 30.21 -8.26
N LEU A 57 26.63 30.83 -7.11
CA LEU A 57 26.82 32.27 -7.00
C LEU A 57 28.01 32.76 -7.85
N GLU A 58 29.18 32.13 -7.72
CA GLU A 58 30.37 32.47 -8.50
C GLU A 58 30.07 32.41 -10.01
N LYS A 59 29.52 31.31 -10.52
CA LYS A 59 29.18 31.19 -11.95
C LYS A 59 28.11 32.18 -12.38
N GLY A 60 27.14 32.44 -11.52
CA GLY A 60 26.13 33.46 -11.78
C GLY A 60 26.75 34.85 -11.96
N MET A 61 27.70 35.20 -11.09
CA MET A 61 28.42 36.48 -11.16
C MET A 61 29.16 36.60 -12.48
N ASP A 62 29.86 35.54 -12.90
CA ASP A 62 30.54 35.49 -14.19
C ASP A 62 29.59 35.74 -15.35
N VAL A 63 28.43 35.07 -15.37
CA VAL A 63 27.44 35.23 -16.45
C VAL A 63 26.80 36.61 -16.46
N VAL A 64 26.36 37.10 -15.30
CA VAL A 64 25.62 38.37 -15.19
C VAL A 64 26.51 39.57 -15.49
N PHE A 65 27.77 39.55 -15.03
CA PHE A 65 28.72 40.64 -15.25
C PHE A 65 29.65 40.41 -16.45
N GLY A 66 29.57 39.25 -17.12
CA GLY A 66 30.42 38.91 -18.26
C GLY A 66 31.91 38.86 -17.89
N LEU A 67 32.24 38.40 -16.68
CA LEU A 67 33.59 38.55 -16.11
C LEU A 67 34.66 37.87 -16.96
N THR A 68 34.48 36.61 -17.32
CA THR A 68 35.46 35.90 -18.16
C THR A 68 35.57 36.50 -19.55
N ARG A 69 34.48 37.02 -20.14
CA ARG A 69 34.54 37.75 -21.43
C ARG A 69 35.32 39.05 -21.32
N ALA A 70 35.29 39.69 -20.16
CA ALA A 70 36.06 40.88 -19.84
C ALA A 70 37.51 40.57 -19.39
N GLY A 71 37.95 39.31 -19.50
CA GLY A 71 39.32 38.89 -19.19
C GLY A 71 39.58 38.61 -17.70
N TRP A 72 38.54 38.48 -16.87
CA TRP A 72 38.71 38.06 -15.47
C TRP A 72 39.04 36.57 -15.39
N GLU A 73 40.09 36.26 -14.64
CA GLU A 73 40.52 34.90 -14.32
C GLU A 73 39.83 34.40 -13.05
N ARG A 74 39.50 33.11 -12.99
CA ARG A 74 38.78 32.49 -11.88
C ARG A 74 39.71 31.75 -10.93
N GLU A 75 39.38 31.76 -9.64
CA GLU A 75 40.01 30.94 -8.60
C GLU A 75 41.54 31.06 -8.51
N VAL A 76 42.05 32.29 -8.59
CA VAL A 76 43.49 32.55 -8.63
C VAL A 76 44.08 32.54 -7.22
N PRO A 77 45.10 31.71 -6.93
CA PRO A 77 45.82 31.78 -5.66
C PRO A 77 46.74 33.01 -5.63
N ARG A 78 46.59 33.86 -4.61
CA ARG A 78 47.40 35.06 -4.39
C ARG A 78 48.29 34.88 -3.16
N PRO A 79 49.62 34.95 -3.29
CA PRO A 79 50.51 34.93 -2.14
C PRO A 79 50.32 36.23 -1.36
N VAL A 80 49.83 36.13 -0.12
CA VAL A 80 49.62 37.30 0.76
C VAL A 80 50.62 37.33 1.91
N GLY A 81 51.66 36.51 1.89
CA GLY A 81 52.75 36.52 2.88
C GLY A 81 52.26 36.46 4.33
N LEU A 82 51.10 35.82 4.59
CA LEU A 82 50.62 35.55 5.95
C LEU A 82 51.65 34.64 6.65
N GLN A 83 51.72 34.66 7.99
CA GLN A 83 52.63 33.79 8.74
C GLN A 83 52.50 32.34 8.23
N GLY A 84 53.62 31.74 7.81
CA GLY A 84 53.66 30.38 7.25
C GLY A 84 53.47 30.26 5.73
N GLY A 85 53.60 31.33 4.93
CA GLY A 85 53.58 31.23 3.46
C GLY A 85 52.20 31.01 2.85
N LYS A 86 51.13 31.20 3.62
CA LYS A 86 49.75 30.97 3.17
C LYS A 86 49.34 31.97 2.06
N SER A 87 48.66 31.45 1.04
CA SER A 87 47.98 32.22 -0.01
C SER A 87 46.47 32.33 0.29
N ILE A 88 45.83 33.37 -0.24
CA ILE A 88 44.36 33.41 -0.33
C ILE A 88 43.95 33.01 -1.74
N ARG A 89 42.83 32.31 -1.87
CA ARG A 89 42.19 32.09 -3.18
C ARG A 89 41.21 33.23 -3.42
N VAL A 90 41.32 33.90 -4.55
CA VAL A 90 40.39 34.97 -4.96
C VAL A 90 39.43 34.39 -5.98
N ASP A 91 38.13 34.65 -5.83
CA ASP A 91 37.12 34.13 -6.77
C ASP A 91 37.35 34.64 -8.20
N PHE A 92 37.62 35.94 -8.36
CA PHE A 92 37.90 36.58 -9.64
C PHE A 92 39.06 37.59 -9.56
N TYR A 93 39.96 37.52 -10.53
CA TYR A 93 41.15 38.36 -10.63
C TYR A 93 41.23 39.03 -12.00
N LEU A 94 41.55 40.32 -12.04
CA LEU A 94 41.84 41.06 -13.26
C LEU A 94 43.22 41.71 -13.15
N GLY A 95 44.10 41.35 -14.06
CA GLY A 95 45.46 41.87 -14.13
C GLY A 95 45.51 43.36 -14.46
N ARG A 96 46.60 44.01 -14.03
CA ARG A 96 46.82 45.46 -14.20
C ARG A 96 46.64 45.95 -15.65
N GLY A 97 47.11 45.16 -16.63
CA GLY A 97 47.06 45.51 -18.05
C GLY A 97 45.69 45.40 -18.70
N LEU A 98 44.74 44.70 -18.05
CA LEU A 98 43.38 44.49 -18.55
C LEU A 98 42.35 45.36 -17.81
N SER A 99 42.73 45.90 -16.65
CA SER A 99 41.86 46.73 -15.83
C SER A 99 41.76 48.16 -16.37
N PRO A 100 40.53 48.71 -16.54
CA PRO A 100 40.34 50.11 -16.93
C PRO A 100 40.96 51.10 -15.94
N SER A 101 41.15 50.72 -14.68
CA SER A 101 41.75 51.56 -13.65
C SER A 101 43.29 51.51 -13.65
N GLY A 102 43.91 50.68 -14.50
CA GLY A 102 45.35 50.47 -14.55
C GLY A 102 45.92 49.85 -13.27
N ARG A 103 45.05 49.20 -12.47
CA ARG A 103 45.34 48.53 -11.20
C ARG A 103 44.86 47.10 -11.23
N VAL A 104 45.48 46.24 -10.43
CA VAL A 104 44.97 44.90 -10.20
C VAL A 104 43.61 45.00 -9.49
N GLU A 105 42.62 44.26 -9.98
CA GLU A 105 41.30 44.19 -9.39
C GLU A 105 40.97 42.77 -8.97
N ASN A 106 40.42 42.63 -7.77
CA ASN A 106 39.99 41.38 -7.17
C ASN A 106 38.50 41.48 -6.87
N SER A 107 37.75 40.40 -7.11
CA SER A 107 36.34 40.31 -6.76
C SER A 107 36.06 39.01 -6.04
N GLU A 108 35.31 39.11 -4.95
CA GLU A 108 34.96 38.02 -4.04
C GLU A 108 33.45 38.02 -3.81
N ALA A 109 32.81 36.86 -3.85
CA ALA A 109 31.37 36.71 -3.68
C ALA A 109 31.02 35.74 -2.55
N LYS A 110 30.14 36.16 -1.64
CA LYS A 110 29.74 35.35 -0.47
C LYS A 110 28.22 35.19 -0.47
N SER A 111 27.78 33.93 -0.56
CA SER A 111 26.36 33.54 -0.63
C SER A 111 25.66 33.50 0.73
N GLY A 112 26.42 33.36 1.82
CA GLY A 112 25.90 33.26 3.18
C GLY A 112 26.63 34.18 4.15
N THR A 113 26.36 33.98 5.44
CA THR A 113 26.98 34.73 6.54
C THR A 113 28.49 34.52 6.55
N LEU A 114 29.26 35.60 6.72
CA LEU A 114 30.73 35.51 6.80
C LEU A 114 31.14 34.69 8.02
N LYS A 115 31.79 33.56 7.77
CA LYS A 115 32.34 32.66 8.79
C LYS A 115 33.76 33.08 9.17
N ASP A 116 34.34 32.47 10.20
CA ASP A 116 35.70 32.81 10.67
C ASP A 116 36.78 32.67 9.59
N ARG A 117 36.66 31.66 8.71
CA ARG A 117 37.52 31.51 7.53
C ARG A 117 37.44 32.71 6.58
N ASP A 118 36.25 33.29 6.42
CA ASP A 118 36.04 34.42 5.52
C ASP A 118 36.64 35.71 6.15
N VAL A 119 36.66 35.79 7.49
CA VAL A 119 37.38 36.85 8.22
C VAL A 119 38.90 36.72 8.02
N GLU A 120 39.47 35.52 7.98
CA GLU A 120 40.88 35.31 7.66
C GLU A 120 41.20 35.74 6.22
N GLN A 121 40.33 35.43 5.26
CA GLN A 121 40.47 35.88 3.87
C GLN A 121 40.41 37.43 3.76
N LEU A 122 39.52 38.09 4.51
CA LEU A 122 39.47 39.55 4.64
C LEU A 122 40.78 40.15 5.19
N ARG A 123 41.44 39.46 6.13
CA ARG A 123 42.78 39.88 6.59
C ARG A 123 43.83 39.72 5.49
N GLY A 124 43.72 38.70 4.65
CA GLY A 124 44.56 38.55 3.46
C GLY A 124 44.39 39.72 2.48
N TYR A 125 43.16 40.17 2.23
CA TYR A 125 42.88 41.32 1.36
C TYR A 125 43.46 42.63 1.87
N HIS A 126 43.60 42.82 3.19
CA HIS A 126 44.24 44.02 3.77
C HIS A 126 45.62 44.29 3.16
N LYS A 127 46.40 43.23 2.89
CA LYS A 127 47.73 43.37 2.28
C LYS A 127 47.68 43.72 0.80
N LEU A 128 46.75 43.12 0.05
CA LEU A 128 46.54 43.46 -1.36
C LEU A 128 46.09 44.92 -1.51
N LEU A 129 45.20 45.39 -0.63
CA LEU A 129 44.76 46.78 -0.57
C LEU A 129 45.92 47.75 -0.26
N ARG A 130 46.84 47.38 0.64
CA ARG A 130 48.06 48.15 0.90
C ARG A 130 49.01 48.21 -0.30
N ALA A 131 49.02 47.19 -1.14
CA ALA A 131 49.77 47.18 -2.40
C ALA A 131 49.10 48.02 -3.51
N GLY A 132 47.96 48.67 -3.22
CA GLY A 132 47.22 49.51 -4.17
C GLY A 132 46.27 48.74 -5.08
N GLU A 133 46.02 47.45 -4.81
CA GLU A 133 45.03 46.67 -5.53
C GLU A 133 43.60 47.04 -5.10
N VAL A 134 42.63 46.80 -5.98
CA VAL A 134 41.21 47.01 -5.71
C VAL A 134 40.59 45.68 -5.31
N VAL A 135 39.73 45.68 -4.29
CA VAL A 135 38.97 44.50 -3.84
C VAL A 135 37.48 44.85 -3.80
N ARG A 136 36.68 44.11 -4.55
CA ARG A 136 35.21 44.18 -4.55
C ARG A 136 34.66 42.98 -3.80
N LEU A 137 33.93 43.22 -2.73
CA LEU A 137 33.28 42.16 -1.94
C LEU A 137 31.77 42.24 -2.12
N TYR A 138 31.19 41.19 -2.69
CA TYR A 138 29.75 41.03 -2.87
C TYR A 138 29.19 40.12 -1.78
N THR A 139 28.25 40.61 -0.99
CA THR A 139 27.54 39.85 0.06
C THR A 139 26.04 39.87 -0.19
N ARG A 140 25.29 38.94 0.40
CA ARG A 140 23.83 39.00 0.41
C ARG A 140 23.36 39.97 1.50
N ALA A 141 22.64 41.03 1.12
CA ALA A 141 22.24 42.11 2.03
C ALA A 141 21.45 41.61 3.26
N GLU A 142 20.57 40.62 3.08
CA GLU A 142 19.78 40.04 4.18
C GLU A 142 20.65 39.40 5.28
N ARG A 143 21.88 38.98 4.94
CA ARG A 143 22.81 38.28 5.83
C ARG A 143 23.89 39.19 6.41
N ASP A 144 23.93 40.47 6.01
CA ASP A 144 24.94 41.42 6.50
C ASP A 144 24.83 41.65 8.03
N ASN A 145 23.61 41.59 8.58
CA ASN A 145 23.35 41.77 10.02
C ASN A 145 23.70 40.53 10.86
N GLU A 146 23.81 39.35 10.23
CA GLU A 146 24.15 38.09 10.89
C GLU A 146 25.67 37.90 11.06
N MET A 147 26.46 38.85 10.53
CA MET A 147 27.91 38.80 10.57
C MET A 147 28.46 38.89 12.01
N SER A 148 29.51 38.11 12.28
CA SER A 148 30.20 38.14 13.57
C SER A 148 30.67 39.55 13.95
N LYS A 149 30.75 39.87 15.25
CA LYS A 149 31.21 41.19 15.72
C LYS A 149 32.60 41.53 15.17
N GLN A 150 33.49 40.53 15.10
CA GLN A 150 34.84 40.67 14.54
C GLN A 150 34.81 40.94 13.03
N GLY A 151 33.99 40.22 12.27
CA GLY A 151 33.81 40.45 10.83
C GLY A 151 33.31 41.86 10.53
N ARG A 152 32.29 42.33 11.27
CA ARG A 152 31.73 43.69 11.12
C ARG A 152 32.77 44.77 11.41
N ALA A 153 33.53 44.62 12.50
CA ALA A 153 34.58 45.57 12.86
C ALA A 153 35.70 45.63 11.79
N LEU A 154 36.12 44.47 11.27
CA LEU A 154 37.14 44.40 10.22
C LEU A 154 36.65 45.03 8.90
N LEU A 155 35.41 44.76 8.51
CA LEU A 155 34.83 45.29 7.29
C LEU A 155 34.65 46.82 7.37
N ALA A 156 34.20 47.34 8.52
CA ALA A 156 34.14 48.78 8.78
C ALA A 156 35.54 49.44 8.76
N ARG A 157 36.54 48.77 9.33
CA ARG A 157 37.93 49.24 9.28
C ARG A 157 38.46 49.30 7.85
N LEU A 158 38.27 48.26 7.05
CA LEU A 158 38.73 48.21 5.65
C LEU A 158 38.10 49.32 4.80
N LYS A 159 36.80 49.57 4.96
CA LYS A 159 36.09 50.68 4.30
C LYS A 159 36.67 52.04 4.66
N LYS A 160 37.04 52.24 5.92
CA LYS A 160 37.61 53.50 6.42
C LYS A 160 39.06 53.70 5.98
N GLU A 161 39.89 52.65 6.04
CA GLU A 161 41.32 52.70 5.70
C GLU A 161 41.54 52.77 4.17
N PHE A 162 40.66 52.15 3.37
CA PHE A 162 40.81 52.05 1.92
C PHE A 162 39.52 52.42 1.13
N PRO A 163 38.98 53.63 1.27
CA PRO A 163 37.66 53.99 0.72
C PRO A 163 37.54 53.85 -0.81
N ASN A 164 38.65 54.07 -1.54
CA ASN A 164 38.68 53.98 -3.01
C ASN A 164 39.17 52.64 -3.56
N HIS A 165 39.63 51.73 -2.68
CA HIS A 165 40.20 50.44 -3.09
C HIS A 165 39.38 49.26 -2.55
N PHE A 166 38.70 49.40 -1.41
CA PHE A 166 37.82 48.37 -0.85
C PHE A 166 36.34 48.73 -1.06
N LEU A 167 35.67 47.99 -1.94
CA LEU A 167 34.28 48.23 -2.31
C LEU A 167 33.40 47.09 -1.80
N HIS A 168 32.64 47.33 -0.73
CA HIS A 168 31.60 46.40 -0.27
C HIS A 168 30.28 46.66 -0.99
N LYS A 169 29.76 45.65 -1.66
CA LYS A 169 28.56 45.73 -2.50
C LYS A 169 27.52 44.70 -2.03
N PRO A 170 26.65 45.06 -1.06
CA PRO A 170 25.58 44.17 -0.64
C PRO A 170 24.53 44.05 -1.75
N MET A 171 24.28 42.82 -2.16
CA MET A 171 23.27 42.45 -3.16
C MET A 171 21.91 42.36 -2.50
N ASN A 172 20.93 43.09 -3.01
CA ASN A 172 19.53 42.88 -2.62
C ASN A 172 19.05 41.52 -3.13
N GLU A 173 17.93 41.04 -2.58
CA GLU A 173 17.46 39.67 -2.85
C GLU A 173 17.13 39.45 -4.33
N ARG A 174 16.57 40.45 -5.02
CA ARG A 174 16.26 40.36 -6.46
C ARG A 174 17.52 40.15 -7.30
N VAL A 175 18.60 40.88 -6.99
CA VAL A 175 19.90 40.73 -7.67
C VAL A 175 20.52 39.37 -7.34
N TYR A 176 20.50 38.97 -6.07
CA TYR A 176 21.00 37.67 -5.63
C TYR A 176 20.31 36.51 -6.35
N GLN A 177 18.97 36.50 -6.39
CA GLN A 177 18.21 35.44 -7.07
C GLN A 177 18.50 35.37 -8.57
N ARG A 178 18.56 36.52 -9.26
CA ARG A 178 18.91 36.56 -10.69
C ARG A 178 20.31 35.97 -10.95
N ILE A 179 21.27 36.26 -10.08
CA ILE A 179 22.62 35.70 -10.16
C ILE A 179 22.57 34.19 -9.91
N MET A 180 21.87 33.74 -8.86
CA MET A 180 21.73 32.31 -8.55
C MET A 180 21.06 31.52 -9.68
N GLU A 181 20.00 32.05 -10.30
CA GLU A 181 19.32 31.43 -11.44
C GLU A 181 20.25 31.29 -12.66
N ALA A 182 21.00 32.34 -12.99
CA ALA A 182 21.97 32.31 -14.09
C ALA A 182 23.10 31.29 -13.82
N GLY A 183 23.57 31.25 -12.57
CA GLY A 183 24.55 30.28 -12.11
C GLY A 183 24.03 28.85 -12.17
N ALA A 184 22.78 28.62 -11.76
CA ALA A 184 22.17 27.29 -11.69
C ALA A 184 22.04 26.69 -13.09
N ARG A 185 21.58 27.48 -14.08
CA ARG A 185 21.51 27.06 -15.49
C ARG A 185 22.88 26.68 -16.04
N THR A 186 23.92 27.41 -15.66
CA THR A 186 25.30 27.16 -16.12
C THR A 186 25.87 25.90 -15.46
N MET A 187 25.67 25.74 -14.15
CA MET A 187 26.01 24.54 -13.39
C MET A 187 25.33 23.31 -13.98
N GLU A 188 24.03 23.39 -14.27
CA GLU A 188 23.26 22.30 -14.88
C GLU A 188 23.82 21.92 -16.25
N LYS A 189 24.11 22.91 -17.11
CA LYS A 189 24.69 22.66 -18.43
C LYS A 189 26.05 21.96 -18.34
N GLU A 190 26.95 22.45 -17.48
CA GLU A 190 28.27 21.84 -17.30
C GLU A 190 28.16 20.43 -16.70
N HIS A 191 27.27 20.25 -15.72
CA HIS A 191 27.01 18.94 -15.13
C HIS A 191 26.48 17.94 -16.16
N GLN A 192 25.54 18.34 -17.02
CA GLN A 192 25.05 17.51 -18.12
C GLN A 192 26.15 17.21 -19.13
N GLN A 193 27.05 18.16 -19.42
CA GLN A 193 28.20 17.94 -20.30
C GLN A 193 29.20 16.96 -19.70
N GLU A 194 29.52 17.09 -18.40
CA GLU A 194 30.39 16.18 -17.68
C GLU A 194 29.81 14.76 -17.62
N LEU A 195 28.51 14.65 -17.32
CA LEU A 195 27.79 13.37 -17.35
C LEU A 195 27.83 12.74 -18.74
N LYS A 196 27.58 13.52 -19.81
CA LYS A 196 27.69 13.05 -21.20
C LYS A 196 29.11 12.60 -21.54
N ALA A 197 30.12 13.35 -21.11
CA ALA A 197 31.52 12.99 -21.32
C ALA A 197 31.90 11.70 -20.57
N ASN A 198 31.38 11.51 -19.36
CA ASN A 198 31.61 10.29 -18.59
C ASN A 198 30.88 9.08 -19.20
N LEU A 199 29.63 9.25 -19.65
CA LEU A 199 28.90 8.22 -20.39
C LEU A 199 29.59 7.84 -21.71
N ALA A 200 30.20 8.81 -22.41
CA ALA A 200 30.91 8.55 -23.66
C ALA A 200 32.21 7.75 -23.49
N LYS A 201 32.79 7.70 -22.28
CA LYS A 201 33.96 6.86 -21.96
C LYS A 201 33.59 5.40 -21.73
N ILE A 202 32.31 5.09 -21.52
CA ILE A 202 31.85 3.72 -21.36
C ILE A 202 31.98 3.02 -22.72
N PRO A 203 32.62 1.84 -22.80
CA PRO A 203 32.73 1.10 -24.05
C PRO A 203 31.34 0.85 -24.66
N GLN A 204 31.17 1.22 -25.93
CA GLN A 204 29.96 0.83 -26.67
C GLN A 204 30.00 -0.67 -26.87
N ARG A 205 29.06 -1.39 -26.25
CA ARG A 205 28.86 -2.82 -26.46
C ARG A 205 27.75 -2.99 -27.49
N GLU A 206 27.94 -3.92 -28.42
CA GLU A 206 26.87 -4.28 -29.34
C GLU A 206 25.66 -4.79 -28.54
N PRO A 207 24.43 -4.35 -28.87
CA PRO A 207 23.25 -4.89 -28.24
C PRO A 207 23.17 -6.39 -28.55
N PRO A 208 22.83 -7.25 -27.57
CA PRO A 208 22.71 -8.67 -27.82
C PRO A 208 21.74 -8.94 -28.97
N SER A 209 22.12 -9.83 -29.89
CA SER A 209 21.34 -10.16 -31.10
C SER A 209 19.93 -10.68 -30.81
N LEU A 210 19.75 -11.25 -29.60
CA LEU A 210 18.49 -11.72 -29.03
C LEU A 210 18.20 -10.97 -27.73
N SER A 211 17.53 -9.82 -27.83
CA SER A 211 16.99 -9.12 -26.65
C SER A 211 15.62 -9.68 -26.26
N VAL A 212 15.28 -9.62 -24.97
CA VAL A 212 13.94 -10.02 -24.48
C VAL A 212 12.83 -9.28 -25.22
N GLU A 213 13.03 -7.98 -25.47
CA GLU A 213 12.14 -7.15 -26.29
C GLU A 213 11.85 -7.76 -27.67
N ARG A 214 12.89 -8.20 -28.38
CA ARG A 214 12.76 -8.79 -29.71
C ARG A 214 12.01 -10.11 -29.65
N ILE A 215 12.38 -10.99 -28.71
CA ILE A 215 11.71 -12.28 -28.52
C ILE A 215 10.23 -12.09 -28.18
N SER A 216 9.91 -11.15 -27.27
CA SER A 216 8.52 -10.81 -26.92
C SER A 216 7.74 -10.32 -28.14
N ARG A 217 8.30 -9.38 -28.90
CA ARG A 217 7.67 -8.82 -30.11
C ARG A 217 7.42 -9.90 -31.17
N ASP A 218 8.42 -10.70 -31.48
CA ASP A 218 8.34 -11.76 -32.48
C ASP A 218 7.31 -12.82 -32.09
N TYR A 219 7.24 -13.15 -30.78
CA TYR A 219 6.25 -14.09 -30.27
C TYR A 219 4.82 -13.52 -30.30
N VAL A 220 4.61 -12.26 -29.91
CA VAL A 220 3.30 -11.58 -30.04
C VAL A 220 2.86 -11.55 -31.51
N ALA A 221 3.77 -11.25 -32.44
CA ALA A 221 3.49 -11.29 -33.87
C ALA A 221 3.17 -12.70 -34.37
N HIS A 222 3.80 -13.74 -33.81
CA HIS A 222 3.46 -15.13 -34.09
C HIS A 222 2.05 -15.47 -33.59
N VAL A 223 1.70 -15.13 -32.33
CA VAL A 223 0.36 -15.36 -31.77
C VAL A 223 -0.73 -14.66 -32.60
N ALA A 224 -0.48 -13.43 -33.04
CA ALA A 224 -1.40 -12.69 -33.90
C ALA A 224 -1.58 -13.34 -35.28
N ARG A 225 -0.50 -13.87 -35.88
CA ARG A 225 -0.56 -14.62 -37.15
C ARG A 225 -1.34 -15.92 -37.02
N GLU A 226 -1.06 -16.72 -36.00
CA GLU A 226 -1.81 -17.96 -35.73
C GLU A 226 -3.31 -17.67 -35.61
N ARG A 227 -3.67 -16.63 -34.85
CA ARG A 227 -5.06 -16.19 -34.71
C ARG A 227 -5.70 -15.81 -36.05
N ALA A 228 -4.98 -15.09 -36.91
CA ALA A 228 -5.47 -14.70 -38.24
C ALA A 228 -5.67 -15.91 -39.17
N GLU A 229 -4.87 -16.96 -38.99
CA GLU A 229 -4.96 -18.22 -39.73
C GLU A 229 -5.99 -19.20 -39.13
N GLY A 230 -6.72 -18.78 -38.09
CA GLY A 230 -7.73 -19.61 -37.41
C GLY A 230 -7.14 -20.71 -36.52
N ARG A 231 -5.83 -20.65 -36.24
CA ARG A 231 -5.14 -21.55 -35.33
C ARG A 231 -5.01 -20.88 -33.96
N GLU A 232 -5.24 -21.63 -32.88
CA GLU A 232 -5.11 -21.10 -31.52
C GLU A 232 -3.85 -21.63 -30.83
N VAL A 233 -2.98 -20.72 -30.38
CA VAL A 233 -1.87 -21.03 -29.47
C VAL A 233 -2.44 -21.47 -28.11
N GLY A 234 -2.04 -22.61 -27.56
CA GLY A 234 -2.61 -23.09 -26.30
C GLY A 234 -2.36 -22.15 -25.11
N ILE A 235 -3.30 -22.10 -24.15
CA ILE A 235 -3.16 -21.28 -22.91
C ILE A 235 -1.87 -21.62 -22.17
N GLU A 236 -1.53 -22.91 -22.04
CA GLU A 236 -0.28 -23.34 -21.38
C GLU A 236 0.97 -22.84 -22.09
N GLN A 237 0.96 -22.77 -23.42
CA GLN A 237 2.08 -22.22 -24.18
C GLN A 237 2.21 -20.70 -23.95
N LEU A 238 1.09 -19.98 -23.88
CA LEU A 238 1.08 -18.55 -23.54
C LEU A 238 1.54 -18.31 -22.10
N ARG A 239 1.12 -19.14 -21.12
CA ARG A 239 1.60 -19.11 -19.73
C ARG A 239 3.11 -19.30 -19.66
N PHE A 240 3.60 -20.36 -20.29
CA PHE A 240 5.03 -20.67 -20.33
C PHE A 240 5.82 -19.48 -20.90
N MET A 241 5.44 -18.99 -22.08
CA MET A 241 6.15 -17.89 -22.72
C MET A 241 6.05 -16.58 -21.94
N HIS A 242 4.90 -16.27 -21.33
CA HIS A 242 4.75 -15.11 -20.46
C HIS A 242 5.71 -15.17 -19.27
N GLN A 243 5.77 -16.30 -18.58
CA GLN A 243 6.65 -16.49 -17.44
C GLN A 243 8.14 -16.46 -17.84
N THR A 244 8.52 -17.17 -18.91
CA THR A 244 9.89 -17.15 -19.42
C THR A 244 10.33 -15.75 -19.80
N LEU A 245 9.50 -14.96 -20.49
CA LEU A 245 9.84 -13.59 -20.88
C LEU A 245 10.03 -12.67 -19.66
N ARG A 246 9.20 -12.84 -18.61
CA ARG A 246 9.37 -12.10 -17.35
C ARG A 246 10.65 -12.46 -16.62
N GLU A 247 10.96 -13.76 -16.51
CA GLU A 247 12.20 -14.25 -15.89
C GLU A 247 13.44 -13.78 -16.66
N MET A 248 13.41 -13.85 -17.99
CA MET A 248 14.48 -13.33 -18.83
C MET A 248 14.63 -11.81 -18.70
N SER A 249 13.53 -11.05 -18.62
CA SER A 249 13.58 -9.59 -18.41
C SER A 249 14.23 -9.23 -17.07
N ALA A 250 13.90 -9.97 -16.00
CA ALA A 250 14.51 -9.79 -14.68
C ALA A 250 16.01 -10.14 -14.70
N ALA A 251 16.38 -11.25 -15.33
CA ALA A 251 17.78 -11.66 -15.49
C ALA A 251 18.58 -10.64 -16.31
N GLN A 252 18.02 -10.14 -17.42
CA GLN A 252 18.65 -9.12 -18.24
C GLN A 252 18.83 -7.81 -17.46
N THR A 253 17.82 -7.35 -16.71
CA THR A 253 17.91 -6.15 -15.88
C THR A 253 19.00 -6.28 -14.81
N LYS A 254 19.13 -7.47 -14.20
CA LYS A 254 20.19 -7.75 -13.23
C LYS A 254 21.57 -7.70 -13.88
N ALA A 255 21.74 -8.36 -15.03
CA ALA A 255 22.99 -8.35 -15.77
C ALA A 255 23.40 -6.93 -16.21
N GLU A 256 22.45 -6.14 -16.73
CA GLU A 256 22.68 -4.74 -17.10
C GLU A 256 23.05 -3.86 -15.90
N ARG A 257 22.50 -4.14 -14.71
CA ARG A 257 22.87 -3.46 -13.46
C ARG A 257 24.29 -3.82 -13.01
N ASP A 258 24.64 -5.10 -13.03
CA ASP A 258 25.97 -5.57 -12.66
C ASP A 258 27.03 -4.96 -13.60
N LEU A 259 26.72 -4.92 -14.90
CA LEU A 259 27.53 -4.27 -15.92
C LEU A 259 27.70 -2.75 -15.66
N ALA A 260 26.63 -2.05 -15.30
CA ALA A 260 26.71 -0.62 -14.96
C ALA A 260 27.59 -0.36 -13.72
N ILE A 261 27.57 -1.29 -12.74
CA ILE A 261 28.46 -1.23 -11.58
C ILE A 261 29.92 -1.43 -12.00
N GLU A 262 30.20 -2.39 -12.89
CA GLU A 262 31.53 -2.62 -13.45
C GLU A 262 32.04 -1.43 -14.27
N ASP A 263 31.21 -0.88 -15.16
CA ASP A 263 31.55 0.29 -15.99
C ASP A 263 31.89 1.49 -15.10
N ARG A 264 31.08 1.74 -14.05
CA ARG A 264 31.35 2.81 -13.08
C ARG A 264 32.68 2.59 -12.36
N LYS A 265 32.98 1.36 -11.93
CA LYS A 265 34.27 1.03 -11.27
C LYS A 265 35.44 1.22 -12.23
N GLY A 266 35.32 0.78 -13.49
CA GLY A 266 36.36 0.88 -14.50
C GLY A 266 36.72 2.33 -14.89
N LEU A 267 35.78 3.27 -14.74
CA LEU A 267 36.02 4.69 -15.05
C LEU A 267 36.81 5.45 -13.98
N GLY A 268 36.97 4.91 -12.76
CA GLY A 268 37.71 5.57 -11.68
C GLY A 268 37.19 6.97 -11.33
N LEU A 269 35.88 7.20 -11.45
CA LEU A 269 35.27 8.51 -11.24
C LEU A 269 35.28 8.92 -9.77
N ARG A 270 35.35 10.23 -9.51
CA ARG A 270 35.18 10.82 -8.18
C ARG A 270 33.76 10.57 -7.65
N PHE A 271 33.57 10.57 -6.32
CA PHE A 271 32.30 10.22 -5.65
C PHE A 271 31.05 10.81 -6.31
N HIS A 272 31.03 12.13 -6.53
CA HIS A 272 29.86 12.80 -7.11
C HIS A 272 29.61 12.38 -8.55
N ALA A 273 30.63 12.43 -9.41
CA ALA A 273 30.51 11.98 -10.80
C ALA A 273 30.11 10.50 -10.90
N ALA A 274 30.59 9.65 -10.00
CA ALA A 274 30.20 8.24 -9.90
C ALA A 274 28.74 8.06 -9.48
N HIS A 275 28.26 8.87 -8.54
CA HIS A 275 26.87 8.86 -8.09
C HIS A 275 25.92 9.39 -9.17
N ASP A 276 26.29 10.45 -9.86
CA ASP A 276 25.48 11.04 -10.94
C ASP A 276 25.38 10.06 -12.13
N LEU A 277 26.47 9.36 -12.44
CA LEU A 277 26.49 8.28 -13.43
C LEU A 277 25.63 7.08 -13.00
N GLU A 278 25.70 6.70 -11.72
CA GLU A 278 24.84 5.64 -11.14
C GLU A 278 23.35 5.99 -11.28
N GLN A 279 22.94 7.21 -10.93
CA GLN A 279 21.56 7.66 -11.12
C GLN A 279 21.14 7.64 -12.59
N ALA A 280 22.02 8.09 -13.49
CA ALA A 280 21.75 8.06 -14.93
C ALA A 280 21.56 6.63 -15.46
N HIS A 281 22.41 5.69 -15.01
CA HIS A 281 22.24 4.26 -15.33
C HIS A 281 20.96 3.70 -14.74
N GLU A 282 20.64 3.98 -13.48
CA GLU A 282 19.39 3.51 -12.86
C GLU A 282 18.15 3.99 -13.63
N LEU A 283 18.12 5.27 -14.03
CA LEU A 283 17.03 5.82 -14.83
C LEU A 283 16.93 5.12 -16.19
N ARG A 284 18.06 4.91 -16.87
CA ARG A 284 18.11 4.19 -18.15
C ARG A 284 17.64 2.74 -18.01
N LEU A 285 18.07 2.03 -16.98
CA LEU A 285 17.67 0.64 -16.71
C LEU A 285 16.18 0.53 -16.39
N ARG A 286 15.64 1.48 -15.62
CA ARG A 286 14.19 1.55 -15.35
C ARG A 286 13.40 1.77 -16.63
N GLN A 287 13.86 2.66 -17.50
CA GLN A 287 13.20 2.90 -18.79
C GLN A 287 13.26 1.66 -19.69
N GLN A 288 14.43 1.02 -19.81
CA GLN A 288 14.58 -0.21 -20.59
C GLN A 288 13.72 -1.36 -20.03
N HIS A 289 13.64 -1.52 -18.71
CA HIS A 289 12.72 -2.49 -18.11
C HIS A 289 11.27 -2.16 -18.48
N ALA A 290 10.86 -0.90 -18.40
CA ALA A 290 9.49 -0.51 -18.72
C ALA A 290 9.15 -0.75 -20.19
N ASP A 291 10.06 -0.45 -21.11
CA ASP A 291 9.92 -0.75 -22.54
C ASP A 291 9.83 -2.27 -22.82
N ARG A 292 10.64 -3.09 -22.12
CA ARG A 292 10.50 -4.56 -22.12
C ARG A 292 9.14 -5.01 -21.63
N ALA A 293 8.67 -4.47 -20.50
CA ALA A 293 7.39 -4.84 -19.89
C ALA A 293 6.22 -4.57 -20.85
N LYS A 294 6.20 -3.41 -21.52
CA LYS A 294 5.19 -3.06 -22.52
C LYS A 294 5.05 -4.09 -23.65
N GLN A 295 6.15 -4.72 -24.07
CA GLN A 295 6.09 -5.77 -25.10
C GLN A 295 5.46 -7.06 -24.55
N VAL A 296 5.71 -7.38 -23.27
CA VAL A 296 5.11 -8.53 -22.58
C VAL A 296 3.64 -8.28 -22.24
N ASP A 297 3.22 -7.03 -22.07
CA ASP A 297 1.83 -6.67 -21.75
C ASP A 297 0.85 -7.09 -22.85
N ALA A 298 1.23 -7.00 -24.12
CA ALA A 298 0.40 -7.47 -25.22
C ALA A 298 0.10 -8.97 -25.11
N LEU A 299 1.12 -9.78 -24.79
CA LEU A 299 0.97 -11.20 -24.49
C LEU A 299 0.15 -11.44 -23.23
N THR A 300 0.37 -10.62 -22.19
CA THR A 300 -0.33 -10.71 -20.90
C THR A 300 -1.83 -10.49 -21.08
N ARG A 301 -2.25 -9.51 -21.90
CA ARG A 301 -3.66 -9.24 -22.20
C ARG A 301 -4.33 -10.39 -22.95
N GLU A 302 -3.64 -10.95 -23.95
CA GLU A 302 -4.14 -12.13 -24.67
C GLU A 302 -4.29 -13.33 -23.72
N LEU A 303 -3.30 -13.56 -22.83
CA LEU A 303 -3.38 -14.59 -21.80
C LEU A 303 -4.57 -14.36 -20.87
N ILE A 304 -4.69 -13.17 -20.26
CA ILE A 304 -5.81 -12.80 -19.37
C ILE A 304 -7.16 -13.05 -20.05
N SER A 305 -7.30 -12.64 -21.32
CA SER A 305 -8.55 -12.85 -22.07
C SER A 305 -8.91 -14.33 -22.21
N ARG A 306 -7.92 -15.19 -22.49
CA ARG A 306 -8.15 -16.63 -22.65
C ARG A 306 -8.37 -17.34 -21.33
N GLU A 307 -7.65 -16.94 -20.29
CA GLU A 307 -7.84 -17.40 -18.91
C GLU A 307 -9.25 -17.09 -18.41
N HIS A 308 -9.74 -15.87 -18.67
CA HIS A 308 -11.12 -15.50 -18.35
C HIS A 308 -12.14 -16.36 -19.09
N ALA A 309 -11.93 -16.60 -20.39
CA ALA A 309 -12.82 -17.43 -21.18
C ALA A 309 -12.83 -18.90 -20.71
N LEU A 310 -11.65 -19.44 -20.36
CA LEU A 310 -11.53 -20.77 -19.78
C LEU A 310 -12.26 -20.84 -18.43
N LEU A 311 -11.99 -19.88 -17.55
CA LEU A 311 -12.61 -19.80 -16.23
C LEU A 311 -14.15 -19.70 -16.31
N ASP A 312 -14.68 -18.92 -17.24
CA ASP A 312 -16.12 -18.81 -17.45
C ASP A 312 -16.75 -20.14 -17.90
N ARG A 313 -16.07 -20.87 -18.80
CA ARG A 313 -16.49 -22.21 -19.23
C ARG A 313 -16.44 -23.22 -18.08
N GLU A 314 -15.35 -23.25 -17.32
CA GLU A 314 -15.19 -24.14 -16.16
C GLU A 314 -16.20 -23.86 -15.06
N ALA A 315 -16.46 -22.57 -14.77
CA ALA A 315 -17.49 -22.16 -13.82
C ALA A 315 -18.89 -22.59 -14.31
N SER A 316 -19.19 -22.40 -15.59
CA SER A 316 -20.48 -22.80 -16.17
C SER A 316 -20.69 -24.31 -16.13
N HIS A 317 -19.68 -25.09 -16.54
CA HIS A 317 -19.69 -26.55 -16.46
C HIS A 317 -19.84 -27.05 -15.01
N THR A 318 -19.16 -26.41 -14.06
CA THR A 318 -19.25 -26.76 -12.64
C THR A 318 -20.65 -26.45 -12.08
N ALA A 319 -21.22 -25.29 -12.42
CA ALA A 319 -22.57 -24.90 -12.02
C ALA A 319 -23.62 -25.88 -12.60
N GLU A 320 -23.50 -26.25 -13.87
CA GLU A 320 -24.38 -27.24 -14.50
C GLU A 320 -24.28 -28.62 -13.85
N ARG A 321 -23.05 -29.07 -13.55
CA ARG A 321 -22.83 -30.34 -12.85
C ARG A 321 -23.48 -30.34 -11.47
N ILE A 322 -23.32 -29.27 -10.69
CA ILE A 322 -23.95 -29.11 -9.37
C ILE A 322 -25.47 -29.09 -9.50
N ALA A 323 -26.02 -28.33 -10.45
CA ALA A 323 -27.46 -28.25 -10.68
C ALA A 323 -28.08 -29.61 -11.10
N ARG A 324 -27.36 -30.43 -11.87
CA ARG A 324 -27.77 -31.82 -12.18
C ARG A 324 -27.71 -32.70 -10.95
N GLN A 325 -26.65 -32.59 -10.15
CA GLN A 325 -26.54 -33.33 -8.90
C GLN A 325 -27.70 -32.98 -7.95
N GLU A 326 -28.05 -31.70 -7.77
CA GLU A 326 -29.19 -31.29 -6.94
C GLU A 326 -30.52 -31.96 -7.32
N ARG A 327 -30.72 -32.30 -8.60
CA ARG A 327 -31.96 -32.94 -9.09
C ARG A 327 -31.95 -34.45 -8.94
N ASP A 328 -30.81 -35.10 -9.21
CA ASP A 328 -30.77 -36.55 -9.46
C ASP A 328 -30.02 -37.34 -8.37
N LYS A 329 -29.15 -36.71 -7.57
CA LYS A 329 -28.27 -37.37 -6.59
C LYS A 329 -27.97 -36.49 -5.35
N ALA A 330 -27.26 -37.03 -4.36
CA ALA A 330 -26.67 -36.19 -3.33
C ALA A 330 -25.46 -35.44 -3.91
N ILE A 331 -25.33 -34.14 -3.65
CA ILE A 331 -24.16 -33.34 -4.07
C ILE A 331 -22.90 -33.93 -3.44
N ASP A 332 -21.84 -34.09 -4.21
CA ASP A 332 -20.54 -34.42 -3.63
C ASP A 332 -19.89 -33.15 -3.06
N LEU A 333 -20.01 -32.98 -1.73
CA LEU A 333 -19.64 -31.73 -1.06
C LEU A 333 -18.14 -31.44 -1.16
N ASP A 334 -17.29 -32.46 -1.04
CA ASP A 334 -15.84 -32.27 -1.06
C ASP A 334 -15.39 -31.83 -2.44
N ASN A 335 -15.86 -32.54 -3.48
CA ASN A 335 -15.59 -32.17 -4.86
C ASN A 335 -16.16 -30.79 -5.25
N ALA A 336 -17.37 -30.45 -4.77
CA ALA A 336 -17.96 -29.14 -5.04
C ALA A 336 -17.20 -28.02 -4.33
N ARG A 337 -16.72 -28.26 -3.10
CA ARG A 337 -15.88 -27.32 -2.35
C ARG A 337 -14.52 -27.11 -3.01
N GLU A 338 -13.84 -28.19 -3.43
CA GLU A 338 -12.58 -28.08 -4.16
C GLU A 338 -12.76 -27.31 -5.47
N SER A 339 -13.84 -27.58 -6.21
CA SER A 339 -14.15 -26.85 -7.45
C SER A 339 -14.39 -25.36 -7.19
N PHE A 340 -15.14 -25.02 -6.15
CA PHE A 340 -15.38 -23.62 -5.75
C PHE A 340 -14.07 -22.89 -5.40
N LEU A 341 -13.22 -23.50 -4.57
CA LEU A 341 -11.95 -22.91 -4.16
C LEU A 341 -10.99 -22.77 -5.34
N GLY A 342 -10.91 -23.79 -6.20
CA GLY A 342 -10.11 -23.78 -7.42
C GLY A 342 -10.50 -22.64 -8.37
N LEU A 343 -11.79 -22.48 -8.67
CA LEU A 343 -12.30 -21.40 -9.52
C LEU A 343 -12.03 -20.02 -8.90
N SER A 344 -12.25 -19.86 -7.60
CA SER A 344 -12.00 -18.60 -6.88
C SER A 344 -10.51 -18.23 -6.89
N TYR A 345 -9.63 -19.21 -6.72
CA TYR A 345 -8.19 -19.02 -6.76
C TYR A 345 -7.70 -18.66 -8.17
N SER A 346 -8.23 -19.31 -9.20
CA SER A 346 -7.93 -18.98 -10.61
C SER A 346 -8.36 -17.55 -10.94
N LEU A 347 -9.55 -17.12 -10.52
CA LEU A 347 -9.99 -15.73 -10.71
C LEU A 347 -9.03 -14.74 -10.02
N GLY A 348 -8.68 -14.99 -8.75
CA GLY A 348 -7.77 -14.14 -8.01
C GLY A 348 -6.38 -14.03 -8.64
N LYS A 349 -5.88 -15.12 -9.25
CA LYS A 349 -4.62 -15.11 -10.02
C LYS A 349 -4.70 -14.20 -11.24
N ILE A 350 -5.77 -14.32 -12.03
CA ILE A 350 -5.96 -13.48 -13.23
C ILE A 350 -6.02 -12.01 -12.82
N GLN A 351 -6.80 -11.70 -11.77
CA GLN A 351 -6.93 -10.35 -11.25
C GLN A 351 -5.60 -9.78 -10.75
N ALA A 352 -4.79 -10.58 -10.06
CA ALA A 352 -3.48 -10.16 -9.58
C ALA A 352 -2.49 -9.88 -10.72
N VAL A 353 -2.49 -10.69 -11.78
CA VAL A 353 -1.63 -10.47 -12.95
C VAL A 353 -2.00 -9.17 -13.67
N GLU A 354 -3.30 -8.93 -13.85
CA GLU A 354 -3.82 -7.72 -14.47
C GLU A 354 -3.56 -6.46 -13.63
N GLN A 355 -3.79 -6.52 -12.31
CA GLN A 355 -3.48 -5.42 -11.40
C GLN A 355 -2.00 -5.04 -11.43
N ASN A 356 -1.11 -6.04 -11.49
CA ASN A 356 0.33 -5.80 -11.61
C ASN A 356 0.66 -5.06 -12.93
N MET A 357 0.06 -5.46 -14.05
CA MET A 357 0.22 -4.77 -15.35
C MET A 357 -0.28 -3.32 -15.29
N HIS A 358 -1.44 -3.07 -14.69
CA HIS A 358 -1.98 -1.71 -14.51
C HIS A 358 -1.08 -0.85 -13.61
N ASN A 359 -0.59 -1.41 -12.49
CA ASN A 359 0.32 -0.72 -11.59
C ASN A 359 1.66 -0.39 -12.26
N GLU A 360 2.19 -1.28 -13.10
CA GLU A 360 3.41 -1.01 -13.89
C GLU A 360 3.20 0.15 -14.86
N THR A 361 2.07 0.17 -15.57
CA THR A 361 1.70 1.28 -16.46
C THR A 361 1.53 2.59 -15.68
N ALA A 362 0.88 2.54 -14.52
CA ALA A 362 0.62 3.70 -13.69
C ALA A 362 1.89 4.41 -13.18
N ARG A 363 3.00 3.67 -13.01
CA ARG A 363 4.29 4.25 -12.57
C ARG A 363 4.89 5.25 -13.56
N GLU A 364 4.49 5.19 -14.83
CA GLU A 364 4.95 6.12 -15.85
C GLU A 364 4.14 7.42 -15.89
N LEU A 365 3.00 7.45 -15.20
CA LEU A 365 2.11 8.60 -15.17
C LEU A 365 2.43 9.53 -13.98
N PRO A 366 2.17 10.84 -14.10
CA PRO A 366 2.16 11.74 -12.96
C PRO A 366 1.25 11.21 -11.85
N ALA A 367 1.62 11.39 -10.57
CA ALA A 367 0.96 10.73 -9.44
C ALA A 367 -0.59 10.85 -9.42
N ALA A 368 -1.13 12.03 -9.75
CA ALA A 368 -2.58 12.24 -9.81
C ALA A 368 -3.25 11.45 -10.96
N GLN A 369 -2.59 11.34 -12.12
CA GLN A 369 -3.08 10.55 -13.26
C GLN A 369 -2.91 9.05 -13.03
N ALA A 370 -1.82 8.64 -12.37
CA ALA A 370 -1.57 7.25 -12.00
C ALA A 370 -2.70 6.70 -11.10
N GLN A 371 -3.12 7.47 -10.10
CA GLN A 371 -4.19 7.06 -9.20
C GLN A 371 -5.55 6.96 -9.92
N ALA A 372 -5.87 7.95 -10.76
CA ALA A 372 -7.11 7.92 -11.55
C ALA A 372 -7.14 6.73 -12.52
N PHE A 373 -6.01 6.47 -13.21
CA PHE A 373 -5.87 5.33 -14.12
C PHE A 373 -6.08 3.99 -13.41
N VAL A 374 -5.43 3.76 -12.27
CA VAL A 374 -5.59 2.51 -11.51
C VAL A 374 -7.06 2.32 -11.09
N GLN A 375 -7.69 3.36 -10.54
CA GLN A 375 -9.10 3.31 -10.14
C GLN A 375 -10.04 3.01 -11.32
N GLU A 376 -9.83 3.64 -12.46
CA GLU A 376 -10.60 3.39 -13.68
C GLU A 376 -10.43 1.94 -14.14
N THR A 377 -9.19 1.46 -14.22
CA THR A 377 -8.91 0.08 -14.66
C THR A 377 -9.48 -0.98 -13.69
N GLU A 378 -9.42 -0.73 -12.38
CA GLU A 378 -10.06 -1.58 -11.37
C GLU A 378 -11.59 -1.61 -11.53
N SER A 379 -12.21 -0.49 -11.87
CA SER A 379 -13.66 -0.42 -12.11
C SER A 379 -14.07 -1.24 -13.34
N VAL A 380 -13.33 -1.10 -14.45
CA VAL A 380 -13.55 -1.85 -15.69
C VAL A 380 -13.33 -3.35 -15.46
N GLN A 381 -12.27 -3.72 -14.73
CA GLN A 381 -12.01 -5.10 -14.36
C GLN A 381 -13.16 -5.68 -13.53
N ARG A 382 -13.63 -4.95 -12.51
CA ARG A 382 -14.76 -5.38 -11.66
C ARG A 382 -16.05 -5.57 -12.45
N GLU A 383 -16.34 -4.70 -13.41
CA GLU A 383 -17.51 -4.83 -14.28
C GLU A 383 -17.40 -6.03 -15.22
N ARG A 384 -16.24 -6.23 -15.86
CA ARG A 384 -15.99 -7.37 -16.74
C ARG A 384 -16.07 -8.70 -16.00
N ASP A 385 -15.51 -8.77 -14.79
CA ASP A 385 -15.42 -10.02 -14.02
C ASP A 385 -16.73 -10.38 -13.31
N ARG A 386 -17.67 -9.43 -13.21
CA ARG A 386 -18.93 -9.58 -12.49
C ARG A 386 -19.70 -10.87 -12.84
N PRO A 387 -19.90 -11.27 -14.12
CA PRO A 387 -20.66 -12.47 -14.44
C PRO A 387 -19.99 -13.75 -13.91
N VAL A 388 -18.66 -13.83 -14.02
CA VAL A 388 -17.88 -14.98 -13.53
C VAL A 388 -17.90 -15.02 -12.00
N VAL A 389 -17.75 -13.86 -11.35
CA VAL A 389 -17.85 -13.72 -9.88
C VAL A 389 -19.22 -14.21 -9.39
N GLU A 390 -20.31 -13.79 -10.04
CA GLU A 390 -21.68 -14.21 -9.68
C GLU A 390 -21.87 -15.73 -9.83
N LYS A 391 -21.34 -16.33 -10.91
CA LYS A 391 -21.38 -17.80 -11.10
C LYS A 391 -20.58 -18.55 -10.03
N ILE A 392 -19.34 -18.14 -9.77
CA ILE A 392 -18.48 -18.75 -8.72
C ILE A 392 -19.14 -18.59 -7.34
N GLY A 393 -19.72 -17.42 -7.07
CA GLY A 393 -20.47 -17.13 -5.86
C GLY A 393 -21.70 -18.04 -5.68
N ALA A 394 -22.45 -18.31 -6.75
CA ALA A 394 -23.60 -19.23 -6.71
C ALA A 394 -23.18 -20.68 -6.42
N ILE A 395 -22.04 -21.13 -6.97
CA ILE A 395 -21.45 -22.42 -6.64
C ILE A 395 -21.08 -22.47 -5.15
N GLY A 396 -20.39 -21.46 -4.63
CA GLY A 396 -20.05 -21.35 -3.21
C GLY A 396 -21.26 -21.34 -2.29
N ALA A 397 -22.31 -20.58 -2.64
CA ALA A 397 -23.57 -20.57 -1.89
C ALA A 397 -24.24 -21.95 -1.85
N THR A 398 -24.11 -22.74 -2.90
CA THR A 398 -24.66 -24.10 -2.95
C THR A 398 -23.85 -25.07 -2.08
N VAL A 399 -22.52 -25.01 -2.16
CA VAL A 399 -21.62 -25.76 -1.27
C VAL A 399 -21.96 -25.48 0.19
N GLU A 400 -22.15 -24.22 0.55
CA GLU A 400 -22.43 -23.86 1.95
C GLU A 400 -23.82 -24.24 2.42
N ARG A 401 -24.84 -24.11 1.56
CA ARG A 401 -26.19 -24.60 1.87
C ARG A 401 -26.18 -26.11 2.14
N GLU A 402 -25.48 -26.88 1.31
CA GLU A 402 -25.39 -28.33 1.47
C GLU A 402 -24.54 -28.72 2.70
N ALA A 403 -23.43 -28.02 2.95
CA ALA A 403 -22.63 -28.21 4.16
C ALA A 403 -23.46 -27.94 5.44
N ALA A 404 -24.20 -26.83 5.46
CA ALA A 404 -25.09 -26.49 6.57
C ALA A 404 -26.21 -27.53 6.73
N ARG A 405 -26.78 -28.03 5.63
CA ARG A 405 -27.81 -29.09 5.65
C ARG A 405 -27.28 -30.39 6.25
N ARG A 406 -26.08 -30.84 5.85
CA ARG A 406 -25.44 -32.05 6.38
C ARG A 406 -25.09 -31.90 7.86
N GLU A 407 -24.55 -30.74 8.25
CA GLU A 407 -24.25 -30.48 9.65
C GLU A 407 -25.53 -30.41 10.50
N HIS A 408 -26.59 -29.80 9.98
CA HIS A 408 -27.90 -29.78 10.63
C HIS A 408 -28.47 -31.19 10.82
N GLN A 409 -28.35 -32.05 9.81
CA GLN A 409 -28.76 -33.47 9.90
C GLN A 409 -27.91 -34.23 10.92
N ARG A 410 -26.59 -34.00 10.96
CA ARG A 410 -25.67 -34.59 11.93
C ARG A 410 -26.04 -34.19 13.35
N LEU A 411 -26.29 -32.90 13.58
CA LEU A 411 -26.73 -32.35 14.87
C LEU A 411 -28.08 -32.92 15.29
N LEU A 412 -29.05 -33.02 14.39
CA LEU A 412 -30.36 -33.64 14.67
C LEU A 412 -30.23 -35.12 15.02
N LYS A 413 -29.39 -35.87 14.31
CA LYS A 413 -29.13 -37.29 14.60
C LYS A 413 -28.50 -37.46 15.98
N ALA A 414 -27.45 -36.68 16.29
CA ALA A 414 -26.80 -36.69 17.59
C ALA A 414 -27.76 -36.31 18.73
N ALA A 415 -28.59 -35.27 18.53
CA ALA A 415 -29.59 -34.85 19.51
C ALA A 415 -30.67 -35.93 19.75
N ARG A 416 -31.12 -36.61 18.69
CA ARG A 416 -32.06 -37.75 18.81
C ARG A 416 -31.42 -38.91 19.56
N GLU A 417 -30.20 -39.30 19.22
CA GLU A 417 -29.47 -40.39 19.91
C GLU A 417 -29.27 -40.09 21.39
N GLN A 418 -28.87 -38.86 21.73
CA GLN A 418 -28.67 -38.48 23.13
C GLN A 418 -29.99 -38.40 23.92
N THR A 419 -31.08 -38.00 23.26
CA THR A 419 -32.42 -38.01 23.87
C THR A 419 -32.89 -39.45 24.13
N ILE A 420 -32.61 -40.39 23.21
CA ILE A 420 -32.87 -41.82 23.43
C ILE A 420 -32.09 -42.29 24.66
N VAL A 421 -30.76 -42.08 24.72
CA VAL A 421 -29.92 -42.48 25.85
C VAL A 421 -30.42 -41.93 27.19
N ARG A 422 -30.92 -40.68 27.22
CA ARG A 422 -31.46 -40.06 28.43
C ARG A 422 -32.82 -40.62 28.85
N LEU A 423 -33.70 -40.95 27.91
CA LEU A 423 -35.06 -41.39 28.21
C LEU A 423 -35.14 -42.90 28.52
N THR A 424 -34.20 -43.71 28.02
CA THR A 424 -34.17 -45.16 28.22
C THR A 424 -34.18 -45.58 29.72
N PRO A 425 -33.41 -44.96 30.63
CA PRO A 425 -33.46 -45.29 32.05
C PRO A 425 -34.71 -44.75 32.77
N ILE A 426 -35.26 -43.62 32.31
CA ILE A 426 -36.33 -42.88 32.99
C ILE A 426 -37.70 -43.49 32.72
N LEU A 427 -37.94 -43.95 31.49
CA LEU A 427 -39.25 -44.46 31.09
C LEU A 427 -39.44 -45.96 31.35
N GLY A 428 -38.39 -46.69 31.74
CA GLY A 428 -38.44 -48.15 31.89
C GLY A 428 -38.94 -48.88 30.63
N ALA A 429 -38.93 -48.20 29.49
CA ALA A 429 -39.69 -48.57 28.31
C ALA A 429 -38.79 -49.20 27.25
N LYS A 430 -39.29 -50.25 26.60
CA LYS A 430 -38.66 -50.88 25.43
C LYS A 430 -38.26 -49.78 24.43
N GLU A 431 -37.04 -49.85 23.92
CA GLU A 431 -36.34 -48.88 23.05
C GLU A 431 -37.22 -48.20 21.97
N ALA A 432 -38.26 -48.90 21.49
CA ALA A 432 -39.28 -48.40 20.57
C ALA A 432 -40.09 -47.18 21.09
N GLN A 433 -40.44 -47.11 22.37
CA GLN A 433 -41.19 -45.98 22.94
C GLN A 433 -40.30 -44.74 23.15
N ALA A 434 -39.02 -44.93 23.51
CA ALA A 434 -38.04 -43.84 23.56
C ALA A 434 -37.77 -43.25 22.16
N ARG A 435 -37.76 -44.09 21.11
CA ARG A 435 -37.67 -43.66 19.70
C ARG A 435 -38.92 -42.92 19.22
N ALA A 436 -40.11 -43.24 19.74
CA ALA A 436 -41.34 -42.49 19.42
C ALA A 436 -41.34 -41.09 20.06
N ALA A 437 -40.82 -40.95 21.28
CA ALA A 437 -40.72 -39.67 21.98
C ALA A 437 -39.72 -38.68 21.35
N THR A 438 -38.72 -39.16 20.60
CA THR A 438 -37.71 -38.30 19.94
C THR A 438 -38.18 -37.64 18.63
N GLN A 439 -39.42 -37.90 18.18
CA GLN A 439 -40.03 -37.15 17.07
C GLN A 439 -40.17 -35.65 17.37
N TRP A 440 -40.13 -35.24 18.65
CA TRP A 440 -40.32 -33.86 19.10
C TRP A 440 -39.02 -33.13 19.51
N VAL A 441 -37.85 -33.64 19.12
CA VAL A 441 -36.57 -32.95 19.37
C VAL A 441 -36.53 -31.66 18.55
N ALA A 442 -36.51 -30.51 19.23
CA ALA A 442 -36.48 -29.21 18.59
C ALA A 442 -35.21 -29.04 17.74
N PRO A 443 -35.33 -28.52 16.50
CA PRO A 443 -34.17 -28.36 15.62
C PRO A 443 -33.12 -27.42 16.23
N PRO A 444 -31.82 -27.63 15.91
CA PRO A 444 -30.77 -26.70 16.31
C PRO A 444 -30.99 -25.31 15.69
N ARG A 445 -30.66 -24.27 16.45
CA ARG A 445 -30.81 -22.86 16.04
C ARG A 445 -29.63 -22.44 15.16
N GLY A 446 -29.80 -21.47 14.26
CA GLY A 446 -28.74 -21.02 13.32
C GLY A 446 -27.39 -20.69 13.98
N ALA A 447 -27.41 -20.11 15.20
CA ALA A 447 -26.21 -19.80 15.98
C ALA A 447 -25.44 -21.03 16.54
N GLU A 448 -26.01 -22.23 16.45
CA GLU A 448 -25.42 -23.48 16.93
C GLU A 448 -24.68 -24.24 15.81
N ILE A 449 -24.82 -23.81 14.55
CA ILE A 449 -24.17 -24.43 13.39
C ILE A 449 -22.66 -24.17 13.43
N GLY A 450 -21.84 -25.22 13.49
CA GLY A 450 -20.37 -25.17 13.51
C GLY A 450 -19.72 -25.29 14.89
N ARG A 451 -20.50 -25.46 15.98
CA ARG A 451 -19.98 -25.76 17.32
C ARG A 451 -20.07 -27.27 17.60
N ASP A 452 -19.28 -27.76 18.56
CA ASP A 452 -19.31 -29.18 18.96
C ASP A 452 -20.74 -29.60 19.40
N PRO A 453 -21.35 -30.59 18.72
CA PRO A 453 -22.67 -31.13 19.07
C PRO A 453 -22.83 -31.48 20.55
N GLN A 454 -21.82 -32.09 21.16
CA GLN A 454 -21.90 -32.51 22.57
C GLN A 454 -21.91 -31.32 23.51
N GLN A 455 -21.17 -30.26 23.16
CA GLN A 455 -21.10 -29.05 23.95
C GLN A 455 -22.41 -28.24 23.89
N ILE A 456 -23.02 -28.12 22.71
CA ILE A 456 -24.34 -27.48 22.56
C ILE A 456 -25.40 -28.17 23.43
N LEU A 457 -25.39 -29.51 23.46
CA LEU A 457 -26.37 -30.28 24.22
C LEU A 457 -26.14 -30.16 25.73
N ARG A 458 -24.88 -30.12 26.19
CA ARG A 458 -24.53 -29.81 27.59
C ARG A 458 -24.97 -28.40 27.99
N ASP A 459 -24.76 -27.41 27.13
CA ASP A 459 -25.18 -26.02 27.38
C ASP A 459 -26.70 -25.90 27.47
N ARG A 460 -27.45 -26.60 26.60
CA ARG A 460 -28.91 -26.67 26.64
C ARG A 460 -29.43 -27.34 27.92
N ASP A 461 -28.82 -28.45 28.33
CA ASP A 461 -29.19 -29.14 29.56
C ASP A 461 -28.87 -28.32 30.81
N ARG A 462 -27.73 -27.63 30.81
CA ARG A 462 -27.37 -26.68 31.88
C ARG A 462 -28.39 -25.55 31.97
N ALA A 463 -28.73 -24.91 30.84
CA ALA A 463 -29.71 -23.84 30.80
C ALA A 463 -31.13 -24.32 31.17
N ALA A 464 -31.49 -25.57 30.88
CA ALA A 464 -32.76 -26.16 31.30
C ALA A 464 -32.79 -26.42 32.82
N ARG A 465 -31.69 -26.92 33.40
CA ARG A 465 -31.54 -27.11 34.85
C ARG A 465 -31.56 -25.77 35.59
N GLU A 466 -30.87 -24.76 35.08
CA GLU A 466 -30.86 -23.41 35.64
C GLU A 466 -32.25 -22.78 35.61
N ARG A 467 -32.99 -22.91 34.50
CA ARG A 467 -34.39 -22.45 34.41
C ARG A 467 -35.31 -23.19 35.38
N ALA A 468 -35.15 -24.51 35.53
CA ALA A 468 -35.92 -25.28 36.49
C ALA A 468 -35.59 -24.88 37.95
N ALA A 469 -34.34 -24.60 38.26
CA ALA A 469 -33.90 -24.13 39.58
C ALA A 469 -34.45 -22.72 39.88
N GLN A 470 -34.38 -21.80 38.92
CA GLN A 470 -34.95 -20.46 39.04
C GLN A 470 -36.48 -20.50 39.23
N ALA A 471 -37.18 -21.37 38.48
CA ALA A 471 -38.62 -21.55 38.65
C ALA A 471 -38.97 -22.05 40.06
N LYS A 472 -38.21 -22.99 40.61
CA LYS A 472 -38.40 -23.47 42.00
C LYS A 472 -38.10 -22.39 43.03
N GLN A 473 -37.08 -21.56 42.82
CA GLN A 473 -36.78 -20.44 43.71
C GLN A 473 -37.88 -19.39 43.69
N LEU A 474 -38.41 -19.04 42.51
CA LEU A 474 -39.54 -18.13 42.37
C LEU A 474 -40.80 -18.69 43.03
N GLU A 475 -41.06 -19.99 42.87
CA GLU A 475 -42.18 -20.69 43.50
C GLU A 475 -42.06 -20.61 45.03
N ALA A 476 -40.87 -20.90 45.60
CA ALA A 476 -40.61 -20.79 47.03
C ALA A 476 -40.75 -19.36 47.55
N GLN A 477 -40.27 -18.35 46.81
CA GLN A 477 -40.43 -16.94 47.17
C GLN A 477 -41.90 -16.50 47.17
N GLN A 478 -42.70 -16.98 46.21
CA GLN A 478 -44.13 -16.68 46.14
C GLN A 478 -44.91 -17.32 47.29
N ILE A 479 -44.55 -18.54 47.70
CA ILE A 479 -45.13 -19.21 48.87
C ILE A 479 -44.77 -18.41 50.14
N GLN A 480 -43.49 -18.10 50.32
CA GLN A 480 -43.00 -17.35 51.49
C GLN A 480 -43.65 -15.97 51.62
N ALA A 481 -43.74 -15.21 50.53
CA ALA A 481 -44.38 -13.88 50.52
C ALA A 481 -45.88 -13.93 50.86
N ARG A 482 -46.55 -15.07 50.64
CA ARG A 482 -47.96 -15.27 51.02
C ARG A 482 -48.10 -15.65 52.48
N ILE A 483 -47.18 -16.45 53.01
CA ILE A 483 -47.10 -16.77 54.44
C ILE A 483 -46.88 -15.49 55.25
N GLU A 484 -45.96 -14.63 54.82
CA GLU A 484 -45.68 -13.33 55.45
C GLU A 484 -46.89 -12.38 55.44
N ARG A 485 -47.82 -12.56 54.50
CA ARG A 485 -49.10 -11.81 54.44
C ARG A 485 -50.21 -12.45 55.28
N GLY A 486 -49.88 -13.41 56.14
CA GLY A 486 -50.80 -14.05 57.09
C GLY A 486 -51.54 -15.27 56.55
N MET A 487 -51.13 -15.83 55.40
CA MET A 487 -51.73 -17.04 54.84
C MET A 487 -51.11 -18.29 55.49
N ALA A 488 -51.93 -19.27 55.89
CA ALA A 488 -51.42 -20.53 56.43
C ALA A 488 -50.52 -21.24 55.37
N PRO A 489 -49.39 -21.86 55.77
CA PRO A 489 -48.41 -22.43 54.84
C PRO A 489 -49.00 -23.37 53.79
N GLU A 490 -49.88 -24.28 54.22
CA GLU A 490 -50.53 -25.27 53.36
C GLU A 490 -51.43 -24.62 52.29
N VAL A 491 -52.07 -23.49 52.64
CA VAL A 491 -52.93 -22.72 51.71
C VAL A 491 -52.08 -21.91 50.73
N ALA A 492 -50.94 -21.37 51.19
CA ALA A 492 -50.00 -20.64 50.34
C ALA A 492 -49.39 -21.55 49.26
N GLU A 493 -49.00 -22.77 49.62
CA GLU A 493 -48.50 -23.80 48.70
C GLU A 493 -49.58 -24.18 47.66
N LEU A 494 -50.79 -24.48 48.12
CA LEU A 494 -51.90 -24.84 47.22
C LEU A 494 -52.27 -23.70 46.27
N ALA A 495 -52.22 -22.46 46.73
CA ALA A 495 -52.53 -21.28 45.93
C ALA A 495 -51.46 -21.00 44.86
N VAL A 496 -50.17 -21.23 45.15
CA VAL A 496 -49.11 -21.09 44.13
C VAL A 496 -49.20 -22.23 43.11
N PHE A 497 -49.51 -23.45 43.57
CA PHE A 497 -49.75 -24.60 42.70
C PHE A 497 -50.91 -24.36 41.72
N HIS A 498 -52.05 -23.83 42.18
CA HIS A 498 -53.18 -23.50 41.32
C HIS A 498 -52.89 -22.36 40.33
N GLN A 499 -52.08 -21.37 40.73
CA GLN A 499 -51.69 -20.29 39.84
C GLN A 499 -50.74 -20.74 38.73
N ARG A 500 -49.83 -21.67 39.05
CA ARG A 500 -48.92 -22.30 38.09
C ARG A 500 -49.65 -23.09 37.01
N ASN A 501 -50.76 -23.72 37.39
CA ASN A 501 -51.56 -24.58 36.51
C ASN A 501 -52.74 -23.85 35.86
N ARG A 502 -52.87 -22.52 36.03
CA ARG A 502 -53.87 -21.73 35.32
C ARG A 502 -53.48 -21.60 33.84
N PRO A 503 -54.40 -21.80 32.89
CA PRO A 503 -54.16 -21.48 31.49
C PRO A 503 -53.77 -20.00 31.38
N ARG A 504 -52.62 -19.70 30.77
CA ARG A 504 -52.22 -18.32 30.48
C ARG A 504 -53.02 -17.84 29.28
N ASP A 505 -53.69 -16.69 29.42
CA ASP A 505 -54.20 -15.95 28.27
C ASP A 505 -53.03 -15.57 27.34
N PRO A 506 -53.22 -15.62 26.00
CA PRO A 506 -52.15 -15.30 25.07
C PRO A 506 -51.76 -13.80 25.17
N PRO A 507 -50.46 -13.47 25.19
CA PRO A 507 -50.02 -12.09 25.25
C PRO A 507 -50.35 -11.34 23.94
N SER A 508 -50.80 -10.09 24.07
CA SER A 508 -51.03 -9.18 22.95
C SER A 508 -49.72 -8.82 22.25
N HIS A 509 -49.60 -9.17 20.98
CA HIS A 509 -48.44 -8.91 20.13
C HIS A 509 -48.54 -7.55 19.45
N THR A 510 -47.90 -6.53 20.01
CA THR A 510 -47.62 -5.26 19.31
C THR A 510 -46.18 -4.80 19.56
N SER A 511 -45.22 -5.54 19.02
CA SER A 511 -43.89 -5.03 18.62
C SER A 511 -43.38 -5.95 17.51
N SER A 512 -43.08 -5.35 16.36
CA SER A 512 -43.28 -5.95 15.04
C SER A 512 -42.39 -7.18 14.80
N HIS A 513 -43.01 -8.25 14.30
CA HIS A 513 -42.30 -9.45 13.80
C HIS A 513 -41.20 -9.10 12.79
N GLU A 514 -41.38 -8.00 12.07
CA GLU A 514 -40.45 -7.47 11.06
C GLU A 514 -39.14 -6.94 11.65
N GLU A 515 -39.15 -6.23 12.78
CA GLU A 515 -37.92 -5.74 13.42
C GLU A 515 -37.04 -6.89 13.91
N ARG A 516 -37.66 -7.93 14.48
CA ARG A 516 -36.96 -9.15 14.90
C ARG A 516 -36.39 -9.91 13.71
N TYR A 517 -37.10 -9.90 12.58
CA TYR A 517 -36.65 -10.54 11.35
C TYR A 517 -35.46 -9.80 10.72
N ARG A 518 -35.51 -8.47 10.64
CA ARG A 518 -34.39 -7.64 10.14
C ARG A 518 -33.12 -7.83 10.95
N ALA A 519 -33.22 -7.77 12.28
CA ALA A 519 -32.08 -7.97 13.17
C ALA A 519 -31.49 -9.40 13.07
N PHE A 520 -32.32 -10.41 12.77
CA PHE A 520 -31.87 -11.77 12.51
C PHE A 520 -31.13 -11.89 11.17
N ALA A 521 -31.71 -11.33 10.10
CA ALA A 521 -31.12 -11.35 8.76
C ALA A 521 -29.75 -10.66 8.71
N GLU A 522 -29.57 -9.53 9.41
CA GLU A 522 -28.29 -8.82 9.47
C GLU A 522 -27.21 -9.62 10.20
N ARG A 523 -27.57 -10.31 11.29
CA ARG A 523 -26.64 -11.18 12.03
C ARG A 523 -26.18 -12.39 11.22
N GLU A 524 -27.06 -12.95 10.40
CA GLU A 524 -26.72 -14.05 9.48
C GLU A 524 -25.73 -13.61 8.41
N VAL A 525 -25.93 -12.43 7.82
CA VAL A 525 -25.02 -11.82 6.83
C VAL A 525 -23.64 -11.58 7.44
N ASP A 526 -23.57 -10.97 8.64
CA ASP A 526 -22.30 -10.71 9.31
C ASP A 526 -21.55 -12.00 9.70
N ALA A 527 -22.28 -13.03 10.15
CA ALA A 527 -21.68 -14.31 10.49
C ALA A 527 -21.14 -15.04 9.24
N ALA A 528 -21.86 -15.00 8.12
CA ALA A 528 -21.42 -15.58 6.86
C ALA A 528 -20.18 -14.86 6.31
N ARG A 529 -20.16 -13.53 6.35
CA ARG A 529 -19.02 -12.71 5.93
C ARG A 529 -17.75 -13.07 6.71
N ARG A 530 -17.83 -13.20 8.04
CA ARG A 530 -16.68 -13.54 8.90
C ARG A 530 -16.12 -14.91 8.56
N ARG A 531 -16.98 -15.92 8.36
CA ARG A 531 -16.56 -17.28 7.98
C ARG A 531 -15.85 -17.30 6.63
N LEU A 532 -16.35 -16.53 5.66
CA LEU A 532 -15.72 -16.42 4.33
C LEU A 532 -14.33 -15.77 4.42
N ILE A 533 -14.18 -14.71 5.24
CA ILE A 533 -12.87 -14.07 5.49
C ILE A 533 -11.90 -15.04 6.18
N GLU A 534 -12.36 -15.80 7.19
CA GLU A 534 -11.55 -16.83 7.86
C GLU A 534 -11.08 -17.94 6.90
N GLN A 535 -11.81 -18.17 5.81
CA GLN A 535 -11.45 -19.12 4.75
C GLN A 535 -10.51 -18.53 3.69
N GLY A 536 -10.01 -17.31 3.89
CA GLY A 536 -9.05 -16.65 3.00
C GLY A 536 -9.69 -15.95 1.79
N ILE A 537 -11.02 -15.77 1.79
CA ILE A 537 -11.73 -15.04 0.74
C ILE A 537 -11.58 -13.54 1.01
N SER A 538 -11.34 -12.76 -0.07
CA SER A 538 -11.15 -11.32 0.06
C SER A 538 -12.38 -10.65 0.70
N PRO A 539 -12.19 -9.61 1.54
CA PRO A 539 -13.29 -8.99 2.29
C PRO A 539 -14.45 -8.49 1.41
N GLU A 540 -14.15 -8.05 0.19
CA GLU A 540 -15.14 -7.55 -0.77
C GLU A 540 -16.00 -8.68 -1.36
N ILE A 541 -15.38 -9.82 -1.69
CA ILE A 541 -16.09 -11.01 -2.18
C ILE A 541 -16.90 -11.65 -1.05
N ALA A 542 -16.32 -11.69 0.16
CA ALA A 542 -16.99 -12.20 1.35
C ALA A 542 -18.25 -11.38 1.70
N GLN A 543 -18.21 -10.05 1.54
CA GLN A 543 -19.37 -9.17 1.78
C GLN A 543 -20.50 -9.46 0.78
N ARG A 544 -20.21 -9.47 -0.53
CA ARG A 544 -21.23 -9.70 -1.56
C ARG A 544 -21.82 -11.12 -1.50
N ALA A 545 -20.97 -12.12 -1.26
CA ALA A 545 -21.41 -13.50 -1.07
C ALA A 545 -22.22 -13.70 0.21
N ALA A 546 -22.04 -12.84 1.23
CA ALA A 546 -22.86 -12.84 2.43
C ALA A 546 -24.19 -12.10 2.23
N GLU A 547 -24.21 -10.97 1.51
CA GLU A 547 -25.42 -10.21 1.18
C GLU A 547 -26.39 -11.00 0.31
N GLY A 548 -25.88 -11.83 -0.61
CA GLY A 548 -26.68 -12.77 -1.40
C GLY A 548 -27.37 -13.89 -0.59
N ARG A 549 -27.15 -13.94 0.73
CA ARG A 549 -27.74 -14.92 1.66
C ARG A 549 -28.83 -14.35 2.54
N ARG A 550 -29.21 -13.08 2.34
CA ARG A 550 -30.26 -12.46 3.13
C ARG A 550 -31.55 -13.27 2.97
N PRO A 551 -32.12 -13.85 4.05
CA PRO A 551 -33.29 -14.70 3.92
C PRO A 551 -34.53 -13.88 3.54
N ASP A 552 -35.35 -14.38 2.61
CA ASP A 552 -36.56 -13.71 2.12
C ASP A 552 -37.56 -13.42 3.24
N SER A 553 -38.13 -12.21 3.30
CA SER A 553 -39.09 -11.84 4.35
C SER A 553 -40.29 -12.79 4.36
N PRO A 554 -40.73 -13.30 5.52
CA PRO A 554 -41.88 -14.18 5.59
C PRO A 554 -43.13 -13.41 5.13
N LYS A 555 -43.85 -13.94 4.14
CA LYS A 555 -45.15 -13.39 3.72
C LYS A 555 -46.10 -13.43 4.94
N PRO A 556 -46.85 -12.36 5.23
CA PRO A 556 -47.83 -12.40 6.30
C PRO A 556 -48.87 -13.47 5.99
N MET A 557 -49.11 -14.38 6.93
CA MET A 557 -50.17 -15.38 6.83
C MET A 557 -51.53 -14.67 6.80
N PRO A 558 -52.49 -15.10 5.95
CA PRO A 558 -53.83 -14.52 5.94
C PRO A 558 -54.48 -14.74 7.32
N ARG A 559 -54.99 -13.66 7.92
CA ARG A 559 -55.77 -13.73 9.16
C ARG A 559 -57.06 -14.50 8.88
N LEU A 560 -57.23 -15.64 9.54
CA LEU A 560 -58.54 -16.27 9.69
C LEU A 560 -59.36 -15.39 10.64
N GLU A 561 -60.30 -14.63 10.10
CA GLU A 561 -61.32 -13.95 10.90
C GLU A 561 -62.21 -15.02 11.56
N ARG A 562 -62.21 -15.02 12.90
CA ARG A 562 -63.22 -15.71 13.69
C ARG A 562 -64.49 -14.87 13.62
N THR A 563 -65.53 -15.40 12.97
CA THR A 563 -66.90 -14.94 13.17
C THR A 563 -67.47 -15.68 14.37
N ASP A 564 -67.51 -15.02 15.52
CA ASP A 564 -68.41 -15.38 16.61
C ASP A 564 -69.67 -14.52 16.43
N ASP A 565 -70.81 -15.14 16.12
CA ASP A 565 -72.12 -14.61 16.49
C ASP A 565 -73.09 -15.79 16.64
N ASP A 566 -73.40 -16.07 17.90
CA ASP A 566 -74.48 -16.92 18.35
C ASP A 566 -75.59 -15.98 18.83
N THR A 567 -76.75 -15.99 18.19
CA THR A 567 -78.06 -15.76 18.81
C THR A 567 -79.16 -16.14 17.81
N GLY A 568 -80.00 -17.07 18.24
CA GLY A 568 -81.01 -17.70 17.41
C GLY A 568 -82.21 -16.83 17.05
N ARG A 569 -82.96 -17.32 16.05
CA ARG A 569 -84.40 -17.59 16.07
C ARG A 569 -84.89 -17.88 14.66
N ASP A 570 -85.70 -18.93 14.54
CA ASP A 570 -86.90 -19.02 13.70
C ASP A 570 -86.84 -18.50 12.25
N ARG A 571 -86.80 -19.42 11.28
CA ARG A 571 -87.96 -19.77 10.42
C ARG A 571 -87.54 -20.49 9.14
N GLU A 572 -88.33 -21.53 8.88
CA GLU A 572 -88.76 -22.06 7.59
C GLU A 572 -88.37 -21.28 6.32
N ARG A 573 -87.92 -22.04 5.31
CA ARG A 573 -88.43 -22.10 3.91
C ARG A 573 -87.29 -22.49 2.98
N GLU A 574 -87.34 -23.72 2.48
CA GLU A 574 -87.83 -24.03 1.13
C GLU A 574 -86.86 -23.64 -0.01
N ARG A 575 -86.40 -24.70 -0.68
CA ARG A 575 -86.30 -24.87 -2.15
C ARG A 575 -85.17 -24.16 -2.93
N GLY A 576 -84.66 -24.93 -3.89
CA GLY A 576 -83.92 -24.46 -5.07
C GLY A 576 -82.49 -24.97 -5.07
N LEU A 577 -82.16 -26.19 -5.49
CA LEU A 577 -82.11 -26.57 -6.91
C LEU A 577 -81.73 -25.39 -7.81
N SER A 578 -80.51 -25.41 -8.37
CA SER A 578 -80.28 -25.51 -9.83
C SER A 578 -78.92 -24.93 -10.25
N ARG A 579 -78.10 -25.81 -10.84
CA ARG A 579 -77.41 -25.65 -12.14
C ARG A 579 -76.52 -24.41 -12.38
N GLY A 580 -75.25 -24.72 -12.65
CA GLY A 580 -74.77 -24.72 -14.04
C GLY A 580 -73.83 -23.57 -14.40
N LEU A 581 -72.52 -23.83 -14.43
CA LEU A 581 -71.73 -24.23 -15.60
C LEU A 581 -70.27 -24.42 -15.15
#